data_AF-A0A2V9BFE7-F1
#
_entry.id   AF-A0A2V9BFE7-F1
#
_cell.length_a   1.000
_cell.length_b   1.000
_cell.length_c   1.000
_cell.angle_alpha   90.00
_cell.angle_beta   90.00
_cell.angle_gamma   90.00
#
_symmetry.space_group_name_H-M   'P 1'
#
loop_
_entity.id
_entity.type
_entity.pdbx_description
1 polymer ?
#
loop_
_entity_poly.entity_id
_entity_poly.type
_entity_poly.pdbx_seq_one_letter_code
_entity_poly.pdbx_strand_id
1 'polypeptide(L)'
;MPATARAQSPFDGTWKVDLKTAKFPEKPDVYLLQDGMYHCKTCVPSVDVKADGQDHEVSGHPYYDMVSIKVADDRTIEETDKKNGKTVTTSKTWVSADGNTLMFEFTDSSATNADPVTGKGEETRVAKGPAASHAISGSWRMSKMDTLSDNAISITYKVSGDSLSMSNPTGQSYTAKLDGTEAPYKGDPGTTSVSVKKVNKNTLEETDKRDGKVIAVARITVSADGKSLAVAVEDKLHGTSSHFTATKQ
;
A
#
# COMPACT_ATOMS: atom_id res chain seq x y z
N MET A 1 44.11 3.00 22.24
CA MET A 1 42.69 3.06 22.67
C MET A 1 41.96 1.96 21.94
N PRO A 2 41.25 1.03 22.62
CA PRO A 2 40.44 0.04 21.93
C PRO A 2 39.30 0.77 21.19
N ALA A 3 39.17 0.54 19.89
CA ALA A 3 38.02 1.00 19.14
C ALA A 3 36.78 0.29 19.70
N THR A 4 35.94 1.00 20.45
CA THR A 4 34.58 0.54 20.74
C THR A 4 33.87 0.36 19.41
N ALA A 5 33.77 -0.88 18.95
CA ALA A 5 32.86 -1.25 17.88
C ALA A 5 31.47 -0.80 18.33
N ARG A 6 30.95 0.29 17.73
CA ARG A 6 29.55 0.65 17.93
C ARG A 6 28.75 -0.54 17.44
N ALA A 7 28.03 -1.20 18.35
CA ALA A 7 27.10 -2.25 17.96
C ALA A 7 26.16 -1.67 16.90
N GLN A 8 26.16 -2.29 15.73
CA GLN A 8 25.31 -1.91 14.61
C GLN A 8 23.85 -1.90 15.10
N SER A 9 23.08 -0.90 14.66
CA SER A 9 21.70 -0.78 15.10
C SER A 9 20.93 -2.05 14.68
N PRO A 10 20.00 -2.57 15.51
CA PRO A 10 19.23 -3.77 15.14
C PRO A 10 18.45 -3.58 13.84
N PHE A 11 18.08 -2.33 13.52
CA PHE A 11 17.38 -1.94 12.31
C PHE A 11 18.24 -1.96 11.05
N ASP A 12 19.56 -1.83 11.16
CA ASP A 12 20.42 -1.72 9.98
C ASP A 12 20.34 -2.98 9.12
N GLY A 13 20.17 -2.77 7.82
CA GLY A 13 20.11 -3.82 6.81
C GLY A 13 18.96 -3.62 5.83
N THR A 14 18.91 -4.54 4.87
CA THR A 14 17.79 -4.67 3.93
C THR A 14 16.85 -5.75 4.45
N TRP A 15 15.56 -5.45 4.45
CA TRP A 15 14.49 -6.26 4.98
C TRP A 15 13.53 -6.61 3.85
N LYS A 16 13.27 -7.90 3.66
CA LYS A 16 12.32 -8.40 2.67
C LYS A 16 11.05 -8.89 3.34
N VAL A 17 9.91 -8.32 2.99
CA VAL A 17 8.59 -8.68 3.55
C VAL A 17 8.25 -10.13 3.22
N ASP A 18 7.77 -10.87 4.22
CA ASP A 18 7.17 -12.19 4.05
C ASP A 18 5.65 -12.05 3.91
N LEU A 19 5.16 -12.13 2.67
CA LEU A 19 3.74 -12.03 2.33
C LEU A 19 2.88 -13.08 3.04
N LYS A 20 3.45 -14.23 3.43
CA LYS A 20 2.70 -15.28 4.13
C LYS A 20 2.33 -14.89 5.56
N THR A 21 3.02 -13.90 6.12
CA THR A 21 2.77 -13.38 7.47
C THR A 21 1.84 -12.17 7.47
N ALA A 22 1.47 -11.66 6.29
CA ALA A 22 0.62 -10.51 6.16
C ALA A 22 -0.78 -10.80 6.74
N LYS A 23 -1.20 -9.94 7.65
CA LYS A 23 -2.57 -9.83 8.15
C LYS A 23 -3.16 -8.57 7.55
N PHE A 24 -4.11 -8.76 6.66
CA PHE A 24 -4.80 -7.67 5.97
C PHE A 24 -5.92 -7.08 6.84
N PRO A 25 -6.41 -5.88 6.51
CA PRO A 25 -7.56 -5.28 7.17
C PRO A 25 -8.78 -6.19 7.25
N GLU A 26 -9.48 -6.16 8.40
CA GLU A 26 -10.75 -6.85 8.55
C GLU A 26 -11.92 -6.09 7.91
N LYS A 27 -11.82 -4.76 7.83
CA LYS A 27 -12.79 -3.90 7.17
C LYS A 27 -12.76 -4.20 5.66
N PRO A 28 -13.91 -4.57 5.06
CA PRO A 28 -13.94 -4.93 3.66
C PRO A 28 -13.92 -3.70 2.75
N ASP A 29 -13.39 -3.89 1.54
CA ASP A 29 -13.61 -3.01 0.42
C ASP A 29 -15.03 -3.13 -0.11
N VAL A 30 -15.58 -2.05 -0.66
CA VAL A 30 -16.96 -2.01 -1.13
C VAL A 30 -17.04 -1.40 -2.52
N TYR A 31 -17.36 -2.27 -3.48
CA TYR A 31 -17.55 -1.91 -4.88
C TYR A 31 -19.03 -2.06 -5.27
N LEU A 32 -19.50 -1.16 -6.13
CA LEU A 32 -20.80 -1.28 -6.78
C LEU A 32 -20.63 -0.94 -8.25
N LEU A 33 -20.96 -1.88 -9.13
CA LEU A 33 -21.13 -1.64 -10.55
C LEU A 33 -22.54 -2.01 -10.96
N GLN A 34 -23.35 -0.98 -11.22
CA GLN A 34 -24.76 -1.11 -11.51
C GLN A 34 -25.19 0.03 -12.45
N ASP A 35 -26.07 -0.28 -13.40
CA ASP A 35 -26.62 0.70 -14.36
C ASP A 35 -25.54 1.51 -15.11
N GLY A 36 -24.41 0.86 -15.41
CA GLY A 36 -23.28 1.47 -16.11
C GLY A 36 -22.39 2.40 -15.25
N MET A 37 -22.66 2.51 -13.95
CA MET A 37 -21.86 3.29 -13.02
C MET A 37 -21.00 2.38 -12.14
N TYR A 38 -19.73 2.74 -11.96
CA TYR A 38 -18.80 2.15 -11.01
C TYR A 38 -18.62 3.07 -9.81
N HIS A 39 -18.75 2.49 -8.62
CA HIS A 39 -18.55 3.14 -7.35
C HIS A 39 -17.54 2.35 -6.52
N CYS A 40 -16.39 2.96 -6.23
CA CYS A 40 -15.49 2.50 -5.17
C CYS A 40 -15.76 3.30 -3.90
N LYS A 41 -16.58 2.72 -3.01
CA LYS A 41 -17.05 3.42 -1.79
C LYS A 41 -16.00 3.49 -0.69
N THR A 42 -15.02 2.59 -0.73
CA THR A 42 -13.91 2.53 0.24
C THR A 42 -12.65 3.21 -0.25
N CYS A 43 -12.58 3.61 -1.53
CA CYS A 43 -11.53 4.48 -2.03
C CYS A 43 -11.57 5.82 -1.29
N VAL A 44 -10.40 6.44 -1.11
CA VAL A 44 -10.25 7.74 -0.45
C VAL A 44 -9.48 8.71 -1.33
N PRO A 45 -10.15 9.72 -1.94
CA PRO A 45 -11.61 9.93 -2.01
C PRO A 45 -12.38 8.80 -2.71
N SER A 46 -13.71 8.74 -2.55
CA SER A 46 -14.53 7.77 -3.28
C SER A 46 -14.46 8.04 -4.78
N VAL A 47 -14.50 6.98 -5.58
CA VAL A 47 -14.53 7.06 -7.04
C VAL A 47 -15.92 6.73 -7.52
N ASP A 48 -16.48 7.61 -8.36
CA ASP A 48 -17.84 7.53 -8.89
C ASP A 48 -17.81 7.89 -10.39
N VAL A 49 -17.64 6.89 -11.26
CA VAL A 49 -17.41 7.10 -12.71
C VAL A 49 -18.26 6.15 -13.55
N LYS A 50 -18.41 6.41 -14.85
CA LYS A 50 -19.03 5.44 -15.76
C LYS A 50 -18.08 4.27 -16.02
N ALA A 51 -18.64 3.07 -16.13
CA ALA A 51 -17.92 1.87 -16.51
C ALA A 51 -17.96 1.64 -18.04
N ASP A 52 -17.63 2.67 -18.80
CA ASP A 52 -17.71 2.71 -20.28
C ASP A 52 -16.36 2.57 -20.99
N GLY A 53 -15.28 2.36 -20.23
CA GLY A 53 -13.91 2.26 -20.72
C GLY A 53 -13.30 3.59 -21.18
N GLN A 54 -13.95 4.73 -20.95
CA GLN A 54 -13.41 6.06 -21.21
C GLN A 54 -12.74 6.63 -19.97
N ASP A 55 -11.81 7.57 -20.18
CA ASP A 55 -11.21 8.32 -19.07
C ASP A 55 -12.23 9.27 -18.45
N HIS A 56 -12.43 9.18 -17.14
CA HIS A 56 -13.22 10.14 -16.37
C HIS A 56 -12.32 10.84 -15.36
N GLU A 57 -12.44 12.16 -15.27
CA GLU A 57 -11.70 12.94 -14.29
C GLU A 57 -12.14 12.63 -12.86
N VAL A 58 -11.16 12.56 -11.96
CA VAL A 58 -11.36 12.39 -10.53
C VAL A 58 -10.44 13.35 -9.77
N SER A 59 -10.83 13.75 -8.56
CA SER A 59 -10.13 14.81 -7.83
C SER A 59 -9.74 14.38 -6.42
N GLY A 60 -8.67 14.98 -5.89
CA GLY A 60 -8.17 14.71 -4.54
C GLY A 60 -7.29 13.47 -4.40
N HIS A 61 -7.07 12.73 -5.50
CA HIS A 61 -6.15 11.59 -5.54
C HIS A 61 -4.72 12.08 -5.84
N PRO A 62 -3.73 11.76 -5.00
CA PRO A 62 -2.35 12.17 -5.26
C PRO A 62 -1.73 11.37 -6.43
N TYR A 63 -2.13 10.11 -6.59
CA TYR A 63 -1.51 9.14 -7.48
C TYR A 63 -2.05 9.17 -8.92
N TYR A 64 -3.28 9.63 -9.13
CA TYR A 64 -3.93 9.74 -10.44
C TYR A 64 -4.89 10.95 -10.48
N ASP A 65 -5.34 11.32 -11.67
CA ASP A 65 -6.35 12.36 -11.92
C ASP A 65 -7.42 11.94 -12.93
N MET A 66 -7.27 10.77 -13.55
CA MET A 66 -8.30 10.13 -14.37
C MET A 66 -8.36 8.64 -14.08
N VAL A 67 -9.57 8.09 -14.12
CA VAL A 67 -9.85 6.66 -13.99
C VAL A 67 -10.71 6.23 -15.17
N SER A 68 -10.36 5.10 -15.78
CA SER A 68 -11.17 4.41 -16.78
C SER A 68 -11.53 3.03 -16.28
N ILE A 69 -12.83 2.73 -16.22
CA ILE A 69 -13.35 1.40 -15.85
C ILE A 69 -14.03 0.81 -17.06
N LYS A 70 -13.56 -0.36 -17.51
CA LYS A 70 -14.12 -1.10 -18.64
C LYS A 70 -14.68 -2.42 -18.17
N VAL A 71 -15.96 -2.66 -18.46
CA VAL A 71 -16.58 -3.99 -18.29
C VAL A 71 -16.10 -4.91 -19.40
N ALA A 72 -15.36 -5.96 -19.06
CA ALA A 72 -14.85 -6.93 -20.04
C ALA A 72 -15.87 -8.06 -20.31
N ASP A 73 -16.52 -8.54 -19.25
CA ASP A 73 -17.59 -9.54 -19.28
C ASP A 73 -18.48 -9.42 -18.04
N ASP A 74 -19.29 -10.42 -17.69
CA ASP A 74 -20.22 -10.39 -16.55
C ASP A 74 -19.55 -10.52 -15.17
N ARG A 75 -18.26 -10.84 -15.13
CA ARG A 75 -17.47 -11.07 -13.92
C ARG A 75 -16.16 -10.30 -13.87
N THR A 76 -15.79 -9.60 -14.94
CA THR A 76 -14.46 -9.03 -15.11
C THR A 76 -14.53 -7.55 -15.48
N ILE A 77 -13.71 -6.75 -14.81
CA ILE A 77 -13.43 -5.37 -15.18
C ILE A 77 -11.93 -5.17 -15.42
N GLU A 78 -11.61 -4.18 -16.25
CA GLU A 78 -10.27 -3.65 -16.45
C GLU A 78 -10.29 -2.18 -16.01
N GLU A 79 -9.28 -1.76 -15.25
CA GLU A 79 -9.10 -0.39 -14.78
C GLU A 79 -7.80 0.19 -15.32
N THR A 80 -7.83 1.46 -15.69
CA THR A 80 -6.64 2.22 -16.09
C THR A 80 -6.68 3.58 -15.43
N ASP A 81 -5.64 3.88 -14.65
CA ASP A 81 -5.47 5.19 -14.03
C ASP A 81 -4.42 5.99 -14.76
N LYS A 82 -4.67 7.29 -14.88
CA LYS A 82 -3.72 8.24 -15.47
C LYS A 82 -3.39 9.36 -14.50
N LYS A 83 -2.16 9.86 -14.63
CA LYS A 83 -1.70 11.11 -14.02
C LYS A 83 -1.14 12.02 -15.10
N ASN A 84 -1.64 13.24 -15.21
CA ASN A 84 -1.21 14.23 -16.20
C ASN A 84 -1.20 13.64 -17.64
N GLY A 85 -2.23 12.87 -17.98
CA GLY A 85 -2.38 12.24 -19.31
C GLY A 85 -1.52 11.00 -19.56
N LYS A 86 -0.70 10.55 -18.60
CA LYS A 86 0.09 9.32 -18.71
C LYS A 86 -0.54 8.20 -17.90
N THR A 87 -0.65 7.01 -18.48
CA THR A 87 -1.04 5.81 -17.72
C THR A 87 -0.02 5.53 -16.62
N VAL A 88 -0.51 5.43 -15.39
CA VAL A 88 0.29 5.10 -14.22
C VAL A 88 -0.08 3.75 -13.62
N THR A 89 -1.35 3.34 -13.73
CA THR A 89 -1.82 2.06 -13.22
C THR A 89 -2.66 1.35 -14.26
N THR A 90 -2.51 0.03 -14.33
CA THR A 90 -3.46 -0.85 -15.02
C THR A 90 -3.78 -2.02 -14.10
N SER A 91 -5.06 -2.37 -13.96
CA SER A 91 -5.48 -3.53 -13.21
C SER A 91 -6.54 -4.32 -13.94
N LYS A 92 -6.63 -5.61 -13.62
CA LYS A 92 -7.72 -6.49 -14.01
C LYS A 92 -8.28 -7.12 -12.76
N THR A 93 -9.59 -7.08 -12.61
CA THR A 93 -10.31 -7.61 -11.45
C THR A 93 -11.42 -8.52 -11.95
N TRP A 94 -11.47 -9.75 -11.45
CA TRP A 94 -12.46 -10.73 -11.86
C TRP A 94 -12.99 -11.55 -10.69
N VAL A 95 -14.22 -12.06 -10.83
CA VAL A 95 -14.89 -12.84 -9.78
C VAL A 95 -14.99 -14.31 -10.18
N SER A 96 -14.76 -15.21 -9.23
CA SER A 96 -14.85 -16.65 -9.41
C SER A 96 -16.26 -17.09 -9.85
N ALA A 97 -16.36 -18.26 -10.46
CA ALA A 97 -17.65 -18.76 -10.97
C ALA A 97 -18.71 -18.97 -9.87
N ASP A 98 -18.28 -19.37 -8.66
CA ASP A 98 -19.14 -19.50 -7.48
C ASP A 98 -19.47 -18.14 -6.82
N GLY A 99 -18.84 -17.07 -7.31
CA GLY A 99 -19.03 -15.72 -6.85
C GLY A 99 -18.30 -15.37 -5.57
N ASN A 100 -17.58 -16.29 -4.90
CA ASN A 100 -17.09 -16.08 -3.54
C ASN A 100 -15.67 -15.50 -3.44
N THR A 101 -14.92 -15.48 -4.54
CA THR A 101 -13.55 -14.95 -4.60
C THR A 101 -13.48 -13.86 -5.67
N LEU A 102 -12.91 -12.71 -5.31
CA LEU A 102 -12.47 -11.68 -6.24
C LEU A 102 -10.96 -11.85 -6.38
N MET A 103 -10.47 -11.91 -7.61
CA MET A 103 -9.05 -11.98 -7.92
C MET A 103 -8.66 -10.72 -8.68
N PHE A 104 -7.42 -10.28 -8.48
CA PHE A 104 -6.90 -9.13 -9.19
C PHE A 104 -5.44 -9.30 -9.57
N GLU A 105 -5.03 -8.59 -10.61
CA GLU A 105 -3.64 -8.37 -10.97
C GLU A 105 -3.44 -6.93 -11.40
N PHE A 106 -2.26 -6.37 -11.11
CA PHE A 106 -1.98 -4.97 -11.39
C PHE A 106 -0.52 -4.70 -11.77
N THR A 107 -0.34 -3.55 -12.43
CA THR A 107 0.94 -2.86 -12.62
C THR A 107 0.74 -1.40 -12.22
N ASP A 108 1.57 -0.89 -11.32
CA ASP A 108 1.47 0.44 -10.74
C ASP A 108 2.83 1.16 -10.80
N SER A 109 2.84 2.32 -11.44
CA SER A 109 3.97 3.23 -11.58
C SER A 109 3.71 4.62 -10.95
N SER A 110 2.62 4.77 -10.22
CA SER A 110 2.16 6.05 -9.66
C SER A 110 3.04 6.58 -8.53
N ALA A 111 3.75 5.70 -7.81
CA ALA A 111 4.59 6.05 -6.66
C ALA A 111 6.04 5.51 -6.76
N THR A 112 6.59 5.47 -7.98
CA THR A 112 7.95 4.98 -8.25
C THR A 112 8.64 5.84 -9.29
N ASN A 113 9.96 6.00 -9.17
CA ASN A 113 10.82 6.54 -10.24
C ASN A 113 11.69 5.46 -10.91
N ALA A 114 11.42 4.20 -10.57
CA ALA A 114 12.08 3.00 -11.08
C ALA A 114 11.05 2.13 -11.82
N ASP A 115 11.33 0.83 -11.95
CA ASP A 115 10.38 -0.11 -12.54
C ASP A 115 9.03 -0.09 -11.80
N PRO A 116 7.91 -0.33 -12.50
CA PRO A 116 6.60 -0.45 -11.89
C PRO A 116 6.56 -1.54 -10.82
N VAL A 117 5.70 -1.36 -9.83
CA VAL A 117 5.29 -2.43 -8.92
C VAL A 117 4.26 -3.30 -9.64
N THR A 118 4.39 -4.61 -9.52
CA THR A 118 3.39 -5.56 -10.02
C THR A 118 2.92 -6.49 -8.92
N GLY A 119 1.69 -6.94 -9.00
CA GLY A 119 1.13 -7.82 -7.99
C GLY A 119 -0.09 -8.60 -8.45
N LYS A 120 -0.39 -9.66 -7.70
CA LYS A 120 -1.60 -10.47 -7.84
C LYS A 120 -2.09 -10.89 -6.46
N GLY A 121 -3.40 -10.94 -6.29
CA GLY A 121 -4.01 -11.33 -5.03
C GLY A 121 -5.48 -11.68 -5.19
N GLU A 122 -6.10 -11.93 -4.06
CA GLU A 122 -7.52 -12.25 -3.98
C GLU A 122 -8.15 -11.76 -2.68
N GLU A 123 -9.46 -11.59 -2.76
CA GLU A 123 -10.34 -11.18 -1.68
C GLU A 123 -11.48 -12.19 -1.57
N THR A 124 -11.90 -12.46 -0.34
CA THR A 124 -13.06 -13.29 -0.05
C THR A 124 -14.30 -12.42 0.08
N ARG A 125 -15.42 -12.84 -0.52
CA ARG A 125 -16.69 -12.12 -0.41
C ARG A 125 -17.20 -12.11 1.03
N VAL A 126 -17.53 -10.92 1.52
CA VAL A 126 -18.22 -10.70 2.79
C VAL A 126 -19.73 -10.53 2.57
N ALA A 127 -20.12 -9.76 1.55
CA ALA A 127 -21.52 -9.57 1.17
C ALA A 127 -21.67 -9.43 -0.35
N LYS A 128 -22.82 -9.89 -0.86
CA LYS A 128 -23.18 -9.72 -2.27
C LYS A 128 -23.64 -8.29 -2.52
N GLY A 129 -23.38 -7.80 -3.73
CA GLY A 129 -24.00 -6.57 -4.22
C GLY A 129 -25.52 -6.70 -4.38
N PRO A 130 -26.22 -5.59 -4.70
CA PRO A 130 -27.64 -5.60 -5.03
C PRO A 130 -27.97 -6.59 -6.15
N ALA A 131 -29.21 -7.09 -6.18
CA ALA A 131 -29.67 -7.90 -7.30
C ALA A 131 -29.50 -7.15 -8.63
N ALA A 132 -29.15 -7.88 -9.70
CA ALA A 132 -28.84 -7.35 -11.04
C ALA A 132 -27.61 -6.43 -11.14
N SER A 133 -26.86 -6.21 -10.06
CA SER A 133 -25.53 -5.59 -10.16
C SER A 133 -24.50 -6.55 -10.76
N HIS A 134 -23.44 -5.99 -11.36
CA HIS A 134 -22.34 -6.76 -11.92
C HIS A 134 -21.60 -7.56 -10.82
N ALA A 135 -20.99 -8.70 -11.14
CA ALA A 135 -20.51 -9.64 -10.14
C ALA A 135 -19.42 -9.09 -9.20
N ILE A 136 -18.65 -8.10 -9.65
CA ILE A 136 -17.66 -7.37 -8.82
C ILE A 136 -18.31 -6.60 -7.66
N SER A 137 -19.61 -6.32 -7.75
CA SER A 137 -20.34 -5.60 -6.72
C SER A 137 -20.48 -6.43 -5.45
N GLY A 138 -20.27 -5.78 -4.32
CA GLY A 138 -20.33 -6.40 -3.01
C GLY A 138 -19.30 -5.82 -2.07
N SER A 139 -19.17 -6.46 -0.92
CA SER A 139 -18.10 -6.17 0.02
C SER A 139 -17.13 -7.34 0.08
N TRP A 140 -15.85 -7.04 0.06
CA TRP A 140 -14.77 -8.00 -0.14
C TRP A 140 -13.66 -7.78 0.87
N ARG A 141 -13.11 -8.86 1.40
CA ARG A 141 -12.02 -8.79 2.38
C ARG A 141 -10.80 -9.50 1.82
N MET A 142 -9.71 -8.77 1.72
CA MET A 142 -8.41 -9.29 1.29
C MET A 142 -8.03 -10.58 2.02
N SER A 143 -7.79 -11.65 1.25
CA SER A 143 -7.40 -12.95 1.79
C SER A 143 -5.90 -13.19 1.65
N LYS A 144 -5.31 -12.87 0.49
CA LYS A 144 -3.87 -13.02 0.27
C LYS A 144 -3.35 -12.16 -0.89
N MET A 145 -2.05 -11.88 -0.84
CA MET A 145 -1.24 -11.51 -2.00
C MET A 145 -0.47 -12.74 -2.48
N ASP A 146 -0.74 -13.20 -3.70
CA ASP A 146 -0.04 -14.32 -4.32
C ASP A 146 1.38 -13.92 -4.72
N THR A 147 1.51 -12.74 -5.32
CA THR A 147 2.79 -12.20 -5.77
C THR A 147 2.84 -10.69 -5.57
N LEU A 148 4.02 -10.20 -5.18
CA LEU A 148 4.43 -8.80 -5.33
C LEU A 148 5.83 -8.78 -5.92
N SER A 149 6.12 -7.78 -6.76
CA SER A 149 7.45 -7.57 -7.30
C SER A 149 8.46 -7.26 -6.20
N ASP A 150 9.72 -7.68 -6.40
CA ASP A 150 10.77 -7.56 -5.37
C ASP A 150 11.05 -6.12 -4.94
N ASN A 151 10.86 -5.14 -5.84
CA ASN A 151 10.98 -3.72 -5.54
C ASN A 151 9.92 -3.21 -4.54
N ALA A 152 8.76 -3.87 -4.43
CA ALA A 152 7.67 -3.48 -3.54
C ALA A 152 7.83 -4.03 -2.10
N ILE A 153 8.63 -5.08 -1.93
CA ILE A 153 8.74 -5.83 -0.67
C ILE A 153 10.12 -5.71 -0.02
N SER A 154 10.96 -4.79 -0.48
CA SER A 154 12.31 -4.59 0.03
C SER A 154 12.48 -3.18 0.59
N ILE A 155 12.95 -3.09 1.84
CA ILE A 155 13.19 -1.81 2.54
C ILE A 155 14.57 -1.86 3.18
N THR A 156 15.35 -0.80 3.01
CA THR A 156 16.67 -0.66 3.62
C THR A 156 16.66 0.41 4.68
N TYR A 157 17.16 0.07 5.86
CA TYR A 157 17.34 0.99 6.97
C TYR A 157 18.82 1.14 7.32
N LYS A 158 19.20 2.36 7.68
CA LYS A 158 20.52 2.68 8.22
C LYS A 158 20.41 3.75 9.31
N VAL A 159 20.88 3.41 10.50
CA VAL A 159 20.97 4.34 11.62
C VAL A 159 22.35 4.99 11.65
N SER A 160 22.39 6.31 11.79
CA SER A 160 23.62 7.11 11.90
C SER A 160 23.45 8.16 12.98
N GLY A 161 24.03 7.90 14.16
CA GLY A 161 23.86 8.76 15.33
C GLY A 161 22.43 8.73 15.85
N ASP A 162 21.76 9.87 15.81
CA ASP A 162 20.37 10.08 16.23
C ASP A 162 19.36 10.00 15.07
N SER A 163 19.82 9.65 13.87
CA SER A 163 19.01 9.67 12.65
C SER A 163 18.87 8.28 12.02
N LEU A 164 17.73 8.04 11.36
CA LEU A 164 17.43 6.89 10.52
C LEU A 164 17.30 7.34 9.07
N SER A 165 18.00 6.66 8.17
CA SER A 165 17.75 6.72 6.73
C SER A 165 16.97 5.48 6.28
N MET A 166 15.92 5.70 5.50
CA MET A 166 15.12 4.66 4.85
C MET A 166 15.20 4.85 3.34
N SER A 167 15.32 3.75 2.60
CA SER A 167 15.14 3.73 1.15
C SER A 167 14.58 2.39 0.68
N ASN A 168 13.83 2.40 -0.43
CA ASN A 168 13.40 1.18 -1.12
C ASN A 168 13.72 1.23 -2.63
N PRO A 169 13.60 0.10 -3.35
CA PRO A 169 13.93 0.07 -4.78
C PRO A 169 12.94 0.81 -5.69
N THR A 170 11.79 1.28 -5.19
CA THR A 170 10.89 2.19 -5.95
C THR A 170 11.38 3.65 -5.95
N GLY A 171 12.51 3.92 -5.26
CA GLY A 171 13.13 5.23 -5.18
C GLY A 171 12.55 6.13 -4.10
N GLN A 172 11.71 5.58 -3.23
CA GLN A 172 11.24 6.30 -2.06
C GLN A 172 12.32 6.33 -0.99
N SER A 173 12.41 7.45 -0.26
CA SER A 173 13.41 7.61 0.79
C SER A 173 13.10 8.74 1.75
N TYR A 174 13.70 8.65 2.94
CA TYR A 174 13.80 9.76 3.88
C TYR A 174 15.07 9.67 4.73
N THR A 175 15.39 10.76 5.44
CA THR A 175 16.28 10.71 6.60
C THR A 175 15.65 11.54 7.71
N ALA A 176 15.33 10.89 8.82
CA ALA A 176 14.60 11.48 9.93
C ALA A 176 15.37 11.29 11.24
N LYS A 177 15.26 12.26 12.14
CA LYS A 177 15.72 12.08 13.52
C LYS A 177 14.82 11.07 14.22
N LEU A 178 15.39 10.36 15.20
CA LEU A 178 14.71 9.36 16.04
C LEU A 178 13.96 9.99 17.24
N ASP A 179 13.82 11.31 17.28
CA ASP A 179 13.21 12.08 18.37
C ASP A 179 11.73 12.46 18.11
N GLY A 180 11.19 12.10 16.94
CA GLY A 180 9.85 12.47 16.50
C GLY A 180 9.77 13.79 15.74
N THR A 181 10.90 14.45 15.46
CA THR A 181 10.92 15.61 14.58
C THR A 181 10.55 15.21 13.16
N GLU A 182 9.73 16.04 12.52
CA GLU A 182 9.29 15.85 11.15
C GLU A 182 10.43 16.10 10.14
N ALA A 183 10.49 15.26 9.11
CA ALA A 183 11.46 15.30 8.03
C ALA A 183 10.76 15.09 6.67
N PRO A 184 11.33 15.59 5.57
CA PRO A 184 10.75 15.41 4.24
C PRO A 184 10.83 13.94 3.80
N TYR A 185 9.73 13.45 3.21
CA TYR A 185 9.66 12.18 2.50
C TYR A 185 9.83 12.44 0.99
N LYS A 186 10.51 11.54 0.29
CA LYS A 186 10.84 11.70 -1.14
C LYS A 186 10.38 10.50 -1.94
N GLY A 187 9.99 10.73 -3.19
CA GLY A 187 9.67 9.68 -4.16
C GLY A 187 8.24 9.17 -4.10
N ASP A 188 7.38 9.71 -3.22
CA ASP A 188 5.97 9.34 -3.10
C ASP A 188 5.08 10.58 -3.28
N PRO A 189 4.14 10.60 -4.26
CA PRO A 189 3.21 11.73 -4.42
C PRO A 189 2.21 11.91 -3.28
N GLY A 190 1.91 10.85 -2.53
CA GLY A 190 0.93 10.84 -1.45
C GLY A 190 1.54 10.88 -0.05
N THR A 191 2.87 10.87 0.11
CA THR A 191 3.54 11.06 1.40
C THR A 191 4.54 12.20 1.29
N THR A 192 4.27 13.31 1.99
CA THR A 192 5.08 14.54 1.91
C THR A 192 6.14 14.59 3.00
N SER A 193 5.86 14.00 4.16
CA SER A 193 6.73 14.07 5.32
C SER A 193 6.52 12.88 6.25
N VAL A 194 7.51 12.66 7.12
CA VAL A 194 7.55 11.56 8.07
C VAL A 194 8.16 12.03 9.38
N SER A 195 7.71 11.47 10.50
CA SER A 195 8.40 11.58 11.78
C SER A 195 8.69 10.20 12.33
N VAL A 196 9.91 9.98 12.84
CA VAL A 196 10.33 8.71 13.42
C VAL A 196 10.68 8.92 14.89
N LYS A 197 10.12 8.10 15.77
CA LYS A 197 10.40 8.13 17.19
C LYS A 197 10.92 6.78 17.66
N LYS A 198 12.06 6.80 18.35
CA LYS A 198 12.55 5.62 19.06
C LYS A 198 11.71 5.37 20.31
N VAL A 199 10.94 4.28 20.31
CA VAL A 199 10.11 3.91 21.47
C VAL A 199 10.93 3.13 22.49
N ASN A 200 11.78 2.22 22.02
CA ASN A 200 12.75 1.51 22.84
C ASN A 200 13.94 1.04 21.97
N LYS A 201 14.82 0.17 22.47
CA LYS A 201 16.01 -0.31 21.74
C LYS A 201 15.67 -0.99 20.41
N ASN A 202 14.54 -1.71 20.35
CA ASN A 202 14.17 -2.58 19.23
C ASN A 202 12.86 -2.15 18.56
N THR A 203 12.24 -1.05 18.99
CA THR A 203 10.97 -0.56 18.43
C THR A 203 11.07 0.91 18.02
N LEU A 204 10.67 1.19 16.78
CA LEU A 204 10.40 2.52 16.25
C LEU A 204 8.90 2.72 16.04
N GLU A 205 8.48 3.96 16.11
CA GLU A 205 7.20 4.44 15.62
C GLU A 205 7.46 5.43 14.50
N GLU A 206 6.89 5.16 13.33
CA GLU A 206 6.95 5.98 12.14
C GLU A 206 5.56 6.57 11.90
N THR A 207 5.47 7.84 11.57
CA THR A 207 4.21 8.52 11.29
C THR A 207 4.34 9.26 9.98
N ASP A 208 3.61 8.78 8.98
CA ASP A 208 3.59 9.34 7.64
C ASP A 208 2.50 10.38 7.53
N LYS A 209 2.82 11.45 6.80
CA LYS A 209 1.96 12.60 6.64
C LYS A 209 1.85 13.04 5.19
N ARG A 210 0.68 13.57 4.86
CA ARG A 210 0.39 14.29 3.62
C ARG A 210 -0.07 15.69 3.97
N ASP A 211 0.67 16.69 3.51
CA ASP A 211 0.37 18.11 3.73
C ASP A 211 0.14 18.43 5.22
N GLY A 212 0.98 17.85 6.08
CA GLY A 212 0.92 18.00 7.55
C GLY A 212 -0.15 17.15 8.25
N LYS A 213 -1.02 16.44 7.53
CA LYS A 213 -2.02 15.54 8.11
C LYS A 213 -1.49 14.11 8.19
N VAL A 214 -1.71 13.45 9.33
CA VAL A 214 -1.31 12.05 9.52
C VAL A 214 -2.16 11.15 8.62
N ILE A 215 -1.51 10.32 7.81
CA ILE A 215 -2.15 9.35 6.93
C ILE A 215 -1.88 7.91 7.35
N ALA A 216 -0.74 7.64 8.00
CA ALA A 216 -0.43 6.31 8.55
C ALA A 216 0.45 6.43 9.80
N VAL A 217 0.36 5.42 10.67
CA VAL A 217 1.27 5.22 11.80
C VAL A 217 1.75 3.78 11.78
N ALA A 218 3.06 3.56 11.68
CA ALA A 218 3.67 2.24 11.67
C ALA A 218 4.50 2.01 12.94
N ARG A 219 4.33 0.84 13.55
CA ARG A 219 5.18 0.36 14.64
C ARG A 219 6.09 -0.74 14.13
N ILE A 220 7.38 -0.45 14.11
CA ILE A 220 8.43 -1.31 13.53
C ILE A 220 9.24 -1.91 14.67
N THR A 221 9.18 -3.24 14.84
CA THR A 221 9.86 -3.94 15.93
C THR A 221 10.80 -5.02 15.40
N VAL A 222 12.08 -4.92 15.73
CA VAL A 222 13.08 -5.94 15.40
C VAL A 222 13.11 -7.01 16.49
N SER A 223 13.17 -8.28 16.11
CA SER A 223 13.30 -9.41 17.04
C SER A 223 14.61 -9.36 17.82
N ALA A 224 14.64 -10.03 18.98
CA ALA A 224 15.83 -10.05 19.85
C ALA A 224 17.09 -10.61 19.15
N ASP A 225 16.90 -11.55 18.21
CA ASP A 225 17.98 -12.13 17.40
C ASP A 225 18.39 -11.25 16.19
N GLY A 226 17.70 -10.15 15.94
CA GLY A 226 17.98 -9.22 14.85
C GLY A 226 17.68 -9.73 13.44
N LYS A 227 16.98 -10.87 13.31
CA LYS A 227 16.73 -11.53 12.02
C LYS A 227 15.37 -11.21 11.40
N SER A 228 14.40 -10.83 12.22
CA SER A 228 13.04 -10.51 11.77
C SER A 228 12.62 -9.11 12.23
N LEU A 229 11.78 -8.49 11.42
CA LEU A 229 11.20 -7.17 11.66
C LEU A 229 9.69 -7.31 11.52
N ALA A 230 8.95 -6.98 12.56
CA ALA A 230 7.50 -6.98 12.57
C ALA A 230 6.99 -5.55 12.42
N VAL A 231 6.07 -5.32 11.48
CA VAL A 231 5.43 -4.02 11.25
C VAL A 231 3.94 -4.15 11.52
N ALA A 232 3.41 -3.30 12.38
CA ALA A 232 1.98 -3.07 12.50
C ALA A 232 1.68 -1.66 11.97
N VAL A 233 0.72 -1.54 11.05
CA VAL A 233 0.36 -0.27 10.42
C VAL A 233 -1.07 0.08 10.79
N GLU A 234 -1.29 1.32 11.21
CA GLU A 234 -2.60 1.95 11.32
C GLU A 234 -2.77 2.92 10.15
N ASP A 235 -3.64 2.56 9.21
CA ASP A 235 -4.00 3.43 8.09
C ASP A 235 -5.12 4.38 8.54
N LYS A 236 -4.78 5.67 8.61
CA LYS A 236 -5.71 6.71 9.06
C LYS A 236 -6.65 7.18 7.97
N LEU A 237 -6.32 6.96 6.70
CA LEU A 237 -7.19 7.30 5.57
C LEU A 237 -8.37 6.33 5.52
N HIS A 238 -8.11 5.03 5.67
CA HIS A 238 -9.13 3.99 5.57
C HIS A 238 -9.72 3.58 6.92
N GLY A 239 -9.07 3.97 8.03
CA GLY A 239 -9.46 3.57 9.38
C GLY A 239 -9.27 2.06 9.59
N THR A 240 -8.16 1.53 9.09
CA THR A 240 -7.85 0.10 9.10
C THR A 240 -6.50 -0.17 9.75
N SER A 241 -6.23 -1.44 10.02
CA SER A 241 -4.94 -1.89 10.52
C SER A 241 -4.46 -3.11 9.75
N SER A 242 -3.15 -3.22 9.56
CA SER A 242 -2.51 -4.38 8.98
C SER A 242 -1.24 -4.75 9.75
N HIS A 243 -0.74 -5.95 9.51
CA HIS A 243 0.49 -6.42 10.12
C HIS A 243 1.24 -7.33 9.17
N PHE A 244 2.57 -7.29 9.18
CA PHE A 244 3.39 -8.23 8.44
C PHE A 244 4.77 -8.34 9.11
N THR A 245 5.51 -9.37 8.72
CA THR A 245 6.92 -9.50 9.09
C THR A 245 7.82 -9.42 7.86
N ALA A 246 9.07 -9.05 8.08
CA ALA A 246 10.13 -9.02 7.10
C ALA A 246 11.37 -9.72 7.66
N THR A 247 12.18 -10.28 6.75
CA THR A 247 13.42 -10.98 7.08
C THR A 247 14.62 -10.17 6.63
N LYS A 248 15.65 -10.10 7.48
CA LYS A 248 16.91 -9.46 7.11
C LYS A 248 17.59 -10.27 6.00
N GLN A 249 18.04 -9.58 4.96
CA GLN A 249 18.77 -10.15 3.82
C GLN A 249 20.26 -10.22 4.08
#